data_AF-A0A546XBM1-F1
#
_entry.id   AF-A0A546XBM1-F1
#
_cell.length_a   1.000
_cell.length_b   1.000
_cell.length_c   1.000
_cell.angle_alpha   90.00
_cell.angle_beta   90.00
_cell.angle_gamma   90.00
#
_symmetry.space_group_name_H-M   'P 1'
#
loop_
_entity.id
_entity.type
_entity.pdbx_description
1 polymer ?
#
loop_
_entity_poly.entity_id
_entity_poly.type
_entity_poly.pdbx_seq_one_letter_code
_entity_poly.pdbx_strand_id
1 'polypeptide(L)'
;MALTVTFGNGGASTVSSLTNLIDQEAYKLLTESTTQTKNGSSLNSGVVDVGAVSVPGSSVGGKVDVGYDTSTNSFNFDVTSAWNSVKNVLAKSDSAENLSFKDFVQVDVHLGGTTASNVEVLNAKRGNISTGSGNDTVTLSLLSNDKAWVNAFNIDTGAGNDTIIVKAGSALNDLSSAGAGGVAAGTNVVNGGKGITDGSATSVTINAGDGNDTIDLSGVKLASSLVTGGKGIDHIIASGGADTFVFNLGDMAKSLATDSISGFNASVDKLKLVGTTISDWTLSTFGDDTVLDYHVDGAHKGEKIIVSGVHLTGSGWFTA
;
A
#
# COMPACT_ATOMS: atom_id res chain seq x y z
N MET A 1 21.00 9.82 0.79
CA MET A 1 21.26 9.34 -0.57
C MET A 1 20.36 10.10 -1.51
N ALA A 2 20.84 10.46 -2.70
CA ALA A 2 19.97 10.99 -3.75
C ALA A 2 19.00 9.89 -4.22
N LEU A 3 17.86 10.27 -4.80
CA LEU A 3 16.92 9.32 -5.37
C LEU A 3 17.62 8.39 -6.39
N THR A 4 17.47 7.09 -6.17
CA THR A 4 17.87 6.02 -7.09
C THR A 4 16.65 5.20 -7.46
N VAL A 5 16.51 4.83 -8.73
CA VAL A 5 15.41 3.97 -9.22
C VAL A 5 15.98 2.89 -10.12
N THR A 6 15.80 1.62 -9.76
CA THR A 6 16.32 0.48 -10.53
C THR A 6 15.17 -0.40 -10.98
N PHE A 7 15.20 -0.84 -12.24
CA PHE A 7 14.17 -1.71 -12.81
C PHE A 7 14.68 -3.14 -12.98
N GLY A 8 13.77 -4.08 -13.15
CA GLY A 8 14.14 -5.45 -13.49
C GLY A 8 12.97 -6.33 -13.92
N ASN A 9 13.34 -7.52 -14.38
CA ASN A 9 12.44 -8.50 -14.99
C ASN A 9 12.65 -9.91 -14.40
N GLY A 10 13.27 -10.02 -13.23
CA GLY A 10 13.36 -11.26 -12.47
C GLY A 10 12.00 -11.64 -11.88
N GLY A 11 11.64 -12.93 -11.97
CA GLY A 11 10.39 -13.45 -11.41
C GLY A 11 10.63 -14.22 -10.12
N ALA A 12 9.93 -13.87 -9.06
CA ALA A 12 9.90 -14.65 -7.82
C ALA A 12 8.50 -14.64 -7.21
N SER A 13 7.87 -15.81 -7.12
CA SER A 13 6.47 -15.94 -6.71
C SER A 13 6.23 -15.69 -5.23
N THR A 14 7.28 -15.83 -4.41
CA THR A 14 7.23 -15.75 -2.95
C THR A 14 7.94 -14.52 -2.38
N VAL A 15 8.71 -13.79 -3.19
CA VAL A 15 9.45 -12.62 -2.71
C VAL A 15 8.49 -11.44 -2.60
N SER A 16 8.38 -10.91 -1.40
CA SER A 16 7.57 -9.74 -1.09
C SER A 16 8.36 -8.44 -1.05
N SER A 17 9.70 -8.48 -0.98
CA SER A 17 10.55 -7.29 -0.91
C SER A 17 11.79 -7.38 -1.80
N LEU A 18 12.12 -6.27 -2.46
CA LEU A 18 13.26 -6.10 -3.34
C LEU A 18 14.52 -5.63 -2.61
N THR A 19 14.48 -5.39 -1.29
CA THR A 19 15.66 -4.92 -0.53
C THR A 19 16.58 -6.03 -0.07
N ASN A 20 16.09 -7.28 -0.03
CA ASN A 20 16.89 -8.44 0.35
C ASN A 20 17.90 -8.78 -0.76
N LEU A 21 19.21 -8.63 -0.48
CA LEU A 21 20.26 -8.92 -1.46
C LEU A 21 20.27 -10.38 -1.90
N ILE A 22 20.02 -11.33 -0.99
CA ILE A 22 20.02 -12.76 -1.32
C ILE A 22 18.92 -13.06 -2.35
N ASP A 23 17.73 -12.50 -2.14
CA ASP A 23 16.61 -12.67 -3.08
C ASP A 23 16.87 -11.96 -4.41
N GLN A 24 17.42 -10.74 -4.37
CA GLN A 24 17.81 -9.99 -5.56
C GLN A 24 18.80 -10.78 -6.42
N GLU A 25 19.83 -11.38 -5.84
CA GLU A 25 20.83 -12.18 -6.55
C GLU A 25 20.25 -13.51 -7.06
N ALA A 26 19.52 -14.23 -6.20
CA ALA A 26 18.95 -15.54 -6.53
C ALA A 26 17.92 -15.47 -7.67
N TYR A 27 17.08 -14.44 -7.67
CA TYR A 27 16.00 -14.27 -8.65
C TYR A 27 16.25 -13.16 -9.66
N LYS A 28 17.45 -12.55 -9.66
CA LYS A 28 17.83 -11.45 -10.57
C LYS A 28 16.74 -10.38 -10.67
N LEU A 29 16.21 -9.99 -9.52
CA LEU A 29 14.99 -9.17 -9.43
C LEU A 29 15.20 -7.80 -10.06
N LEU A 30 16.38 -7.21 -9.86
CA LEU A 30 16.79 -5.92 -10.37
C LEU A 30 17.95 -6.07 -11.35
N THR A 31 18.01 -5.19 -12.34
CA THR A 31 19.08 -5.13 -13.34
C THR A 31 19.86 -3.82 -13.14
N GLU A 32 21.03 -3.89 -12.53
CA GLU A 32 21.80 -2.71 -12.10
C GLU A 32 22.04 -1.68 -13.22
N SER A 33 22.26 -2.14 -14.45
CA SER A 33 22.50 -1.26 -15.61
C SER A 33 21.29 -0.38 -15.98
N THR A 34 20.11 -0.64 -15.40
CA THR A 34 18.90 0.17 -15.61
C THR A 34 18.75 1.30 -14.60
N THR A 35 19.63 1.37 -13.60
CA THR A 35 19.54 2.32 -12.48
C THR A 35 19.59 3.77 -12.97
N GLN A 36 18.57 4.53 -12.59
CA GLN A 36 18.52 5.98 -12.71
C GLN A 36 18.92 6.61 -11.38
N THR A 37 19.76 7.66 -11.42
CA THR A 37 20.17 8.41 -10.24
C THR A 37 19.86 9.87 -10.45
N LYS A 38 19.16 10.48 -9.48
CA LYS A 38 18.81 11.90 -9.50
C LYS A 38 20.05 12.74 -9.30
N ASN A 39 20.34 13.61 -10.28
CA ASN A 39 21.45 14.55 -10.25
C ASN A 39 20.88 15.96 -10.11
N GLY A 40 21.03 16.56 -8.93
CA GLY A 40 20.36 17.81 -8.59
C GLY A 40 18.84 17.64 -8.56
N SER A 41 18.13 18.35 -9.44
CA SER A 41 16.65 18.31 -9.53
C SER A 41 16.12 17.46 -10.69
N SER A 42 16.97 16.69 -11.37
CA SER A 42 16.58 15.94 -12.58
C SER A 42 16.99 14.47 -12.54
N LEU A 43 16.19 13.62 -13.19
CA LEU A 43 16.53 12.27 -13.62
C LEU A 43 16.74 12.25 -15.15
N ASN A 44 17.43 11.22 -15.67
CA ASN A 44 17.48 11.02 -17.12
C ASN A 44 16.08 10.65 -17.61
N SER A 45 15.51 11.49 -18.48
CA SER A 45 14.22 11.23 -19.12
C SER A 45 14.37 10.38 -20.37
N GLY A 46 13.31 9.66 -20.73
CA GLY A 46 13.21 8.83 -21.93
C GLY A 46 13.02 7.36 -21.60
N VAL A 47 13.24 6.50 -22.59
CA VAL A 47 12.94 5.07 -22.48
C VAL A 47 14.14 4.30 -21.94
N VAL A 48 13.91 3.52 -20.88
CA VAL A 48 14.84 2.52 -20.35
C VAL A 48 14.41 1.14 -20.81
N ASP A 49 15.28 0.46 -21.55
CA ASP A 49 15.08 -0.95 -21.93
C ASP A 49 15.46 -1.87 -20.77
N VAL A 50 14.55 -2.77 -20.40
CA VAL A 50 14.75 -3.76 -19.33
C VAL A 50 14.74 -5.15 -19.96
N GLY A 51 15.90 -5.78 -20.05
CA GLY A 51 16.07 -7.06 -20.74
C GLY A 51 15.49 -8.28 -20.01
N ALA A 52 15.39 -9.40 -20.73
CA ALA A 52 15.17 -10.72 -20.13
C ALA A 52 16.33 -11.15 -19.23
N VAL A 53 16.02 -11.92 -18.20
CA VAL A 53 17.02 -12.55 -17.33
C VAL A 53 16.79 -14.06 -17.24
N SER A 54 17.87 -14.84 -17.10
CA SER A 54 17.79 -16.31 -17.09
C SER A 54 17.34 -16.87 -15.73
N VAL A 55 16.12 -16.57 -15.31
CA VAL A 55 15.46 -17.11 -14.11
C VAL A 55 14.00 -17.47 -14.41
N PRO A 56 13.39 -18.44 -13.68
CA PRO A 56 11.98 -18.75 -13.82
C PRO A 56 11.08 -17.53 -13.67
N GLY A 57 10.02 -17.48 -14.48
CA GLY A 57 9.07 -16.39 -14.47
C GLY A 57 9.53 -15.10 -15.15
N SER A 58 10.79 -14.97 -15.58
CA SER A 58 11.22 -13.84 -16.42
C SER A 58 10.51 -13.84 -17.77
N SER A 59 10.23 -12.64 -18.30
CA SER A 59 9.65 -12.45 -19.63
C SER A 59 10.73 -12.06 -20.65
N VAL A 60 10.33 -11.79 -21.90
CA VAL A 60 11.24 -11.28 -22.96
C VAL A 60 11.87 -9.91 -22.65
N GLY A 61 11.40 -9.21 -21.61
CA GLY A 61 11.82 -7.85 -21.29
C GLY A 61 10.86 -6.79 -21.86
N GLY A 62 11.04 -5.55 -21.43
CA GLY A 62 10.13 -4.46 -21.68
C GLY A 62 10.79 -3.09 -21.66
N LYS A 63 9.96 -2.05 -21.63
CA LYS A 63 10.32 -0.64 -21.69
C LYS A 63 9.66 0.10 -20.55
N VAL A 64 10.44 0.93 -19.87
CA VAL A 64 9.94 1.92 -18.91
C VAL A 64 10.16 3.30 -19.52
N ASP A 65 9.11 4.09 -19.66
CA ASP A 65 9.24 5.51 -19.95
C ASP A 65 9.49 6.27 -18.65
N VAL A 66 10.54 7.09 -18.63
CA VAL A 66 10.96 7.88 -17.48
C VAL A 66 10.74 9.34 -17.81
N GLY A 67 9.92 10.01 -17.01
CA GLY A 67 9.53 11.39 -17.24
C GLY A 67 9.49 12.22 -15.96
N TYR A 68 9.29 13.52 -16.14
CA TYR A 68 8.92 14.42 -15.06
C TYR A 68 7.69 15.21 -15.48
N ASP A 69 6.63 15.12 -14.68
CA ASP A 69 5.40 15.85 -14.87
C ASP A 69 5.42 17.12 -14.02
N THR A 70 5.48 18.26 -14.70
CA THR A 70 5.52 19.58 -14.07
C THR A 70 4.20 19.96 -13.40
N SER A 71 3.08 19.36 -13.82
CA SER A 71 1.75 19.67 -13.28
C SER A 71 1.53 19.02 -11.91
N THR A 72 2.09 17.82 -11.72
CA THR A 72 2.05 17.06 -10.47
C THR A 72 3.36 17.17 -9.68
N ASN A 73 4.38 17.84 -10.23
CA ASN A 73 5.72 17.91 -9.67
C ASN A 73 6.27 16.51 -9.33
N SER A 74 6.11 15.54 -10.25
CA SER A 74 6.39 14.12 -10.00
C SER A 74 7.34 13.53 -11.04
N PHE A 75 8.22 12.62 -10.61
CA PHE A 75 8.93 11.74 -11.54
C PHE A 75 8.04 10.53 -11.85
N ASN A 76 7.85 10.25 -13.15
CA ASN A 76 6.97 9.20 -13.62
C ASN A 76 7.78 8.05 -14.20
N PHE A 77 7.35 6.83 -13.90
CA PHE A 77 7.95 5.58 -14.36
C PHE A 77 6.83 4.68 -14.88
N ASP A 78 6.68 4.62 -16.20
CA ASP A 78 5.54 3.94 -16.82
C ASP A 78 6.02 2.74 -17.64
N VAL A 79 5.53 1.55 -17.33
CA VAL A 79 5.75 0.40 -18.22
C VAL A 79 4.90 0.59 -19.48
N THR A 80 5.56 0.95 -20.58
CA THR A 80 4.90 1.23 -21.88
C THR A 80 4.81 0.00 -22.77
N SER A 81 5.61 -1.02 -22.48
CA SER A 81 5.45 -2.37 -23.04
C SER A 81 4.37 -3.15 -22.28
N ALA A 82 4.19 -4.43 -22.63
CA ALA A 82 3.14 -5.24 -22.04
C ALA A 82 3.28 -5.40 -20.51
N TRP A 83 2.20 -5.39 -19.74
CA TRP A 83 2.23 -5.69 -18.31
C TRP A 83 2.90 -7.06 -18.08
N ASN A 84 3.70 -7.18 -17.01
CA ASN A 84 4.58 -8.32 -16.71
C ASN A 84 5.86 -8.44 -17.58
N SER A 85 6.08 -7.51 -18.53
CA SER A 85 7.33 -7.44 -19.31
C SER A 85 8.48 -6.76 -18.57
N VAL A 86 8.14 -5.78 -17.73
CA VAL A 86 8.97 -5.26 -16.65
C VAL A 86 8.24 -5.60 -15.36
N LYS A 87 8.94 -6.23 -14.42
CA LYS A 87 8.31 -6.76 -13.22
C LYS A 87 8.52 -5.88 -12.03
N ASN A 88 9.75 -5.44 -11.83
CA ASN A 88 10.19 -4.92 -10.55
C ASN A 88 10.72 -3.50 -10.74
N VAL A 89 10.39 -2.63 -9.79
CA VAL A 89 11.03 -1.33 -9.61
C VAL A 89 11.33 -1.13 -8.13
N LEU A 90 12.55 -0.69 -7.83
CA LEU A 90 12.98 -0.28 -6.50
C LEU A 90 13.42 1.19 -6.54
N ALA A 91 12.71 2.05 -5.82
CA ALA A 91 13.06 3.45 -5.63
C ALA A 91 13.53 3.71 -4.19
N LYS A 92 14.64 4.45 -4.03
CA LYS A 92 15.21 4.78 -2.72
C LYS A 92 15.72 6.22 -2.66
N SER A 93 15.40 6.95 -1.60
CA SER A 93 15.91 8.29 -1.30
C SER A 93 15.95 8.52 0.21
N ASP A 94 16.91 9.32 0.72
CA ASP A 94 16.87 9.74 2.13
C ASP A 94 16.01 11.01 2.31
N SER A 95 15.38 11.48 1.24
CA SER A 95 14.57 12.70 1.19
C SER A 95 13.19 12.39 0.63
N ALA A 96 12.26 13.31 0.87
CA ALA A 96 10.93 13.23 0.33
C ALA A 96 10.99 13.38 -1.19
N GLU A 97 10.15 12.63 -1.89
CA GLU A 97 10.06 12.65 -3.35
C GLU A 97 8.60 12.51 -3.79
N ASN A 98 8.33 13.02 -4.99
CA ASN A 98 7.07 12.82 -5.68
C ASN A 98 7.32 11.84 -6.82
N LEU A 99 6.74 10.64 -6.73
CA LEU A 99 7.00 9.52 -7.62
C LEU A 99 5.68 8.91 -8.08
N SER A 100 5.52 8.67 -9.38
CA SER A 100 4.42 7.88 -9.95
C SER A 100 4.98 6.65 -10.67
N PHE A 101 4.40 5.50 -10.40
CA PHE A 101 4.75 4.21 -11.00
C PHE A 101 3.52 3.59 -11.62
N LYS A 102 3.61 3.12 -12.86
CA LYS A 102 2.47 2.50 -13.54
C LYS A 102 2.83 1.16 -14.19
N ASP A 103 1.92 0.19 -14.00
CA ASP A 103 1.87 -1.10 -14.71
C ASP A 103 3.08 -2.03 -14.43
N PHE A 104 3.69 -1.88 -13.25
CA PHE A 104 4.66 -2.85 -12.72
C PHE A 104 3.98 -4.03 -12.04
N VAL A 105 4.70 -5.13 -11.89
CA VAL A 105 4.23 -6.26 -11.07
C VAL A 105 4.52 -6.02 -9.59
N GLN A 106 5.73 -5.53 -9.28
CA GLN A 106 6.20 -5.22 -7.94
C GLN A 106 6.83 -3.83 -7.89
N VAL A 107 6.38 -3.02 -6.93
CA VAL A 107 6.86 -1.66 -6.71
C VAL A 107 7.33 -1.52 -5.26
N ASP A 108 8.63 -1.35 -5.07
CA ASP A 108 9.20 -1.07 -3.76
C ASP A 108 9.72 0.38 -3.73
N VAL A 109 9.31 1.16 -2.75
CA VAL A 109 9.62 2.58 -2.57
C VAL A 109 10.08 2.80 -1.13
N HIS A 110 11.24 3.41 -0.96
CA HIS A 110 11.78 3.78 0.36
C HIS A 110 12.26 5.22 0.34
N LEU A 111 11.43 6.12 0.83
CA LEU A 111 11.73 7.55 0.95
C LEU A 111 11.97 7.90 2.41
N GLY A 112 12.67 9.01 2.63
CA GLY A 112 12.91 9.57 3.96
C GLY A 112 12.62 11.06 3.98
N GLY A 113 13.28 11.79 4.88
CA GLY A 113 13.11 13.24 5.00
C GLY A 113 11.92 13.64 5.87
N THR A 114 11.71 14.95 6.00
CA THR A 114 10.75 15.53 6.96
C THR A 114 9.70 16.41 6.28
N THR A 115 9.64 16.38 4.96
CA THR A 115 8.68 17.12 4.13
C THR A 115 7.78 16.12 3.42
N ALA A 116 6.64 16.58 2.91
CA ALA A 116 5.69 15.74 2.20
C ALA A 116 6.29 15.03 0.98
N SER A 117 6.04 13.74 0.86
CA SER A 117 6.22 12.87 -0.29
C SER A 117 4.85 12.60 -0.93
N ASN A 118 4.83 12.39 -2.24
CA ASN A 118 3.64 11.92 -2.95
C ASN A 118 4.01 10.68 -3.76
N VAL A 119 3.51 9.52 -3.35
CA VAL A 119 3.80 8.24 -4.00
C VAL A 119 2.52 7.70 -4.62
N GLU A 120 2.49 7.66 -5.95
CA GLU A 120 1.42 7.02 -6.71
C GLU A 120 1.91 5.70 -7.30
N VAL A 121 1.23 4.61 -6.99
CA VAL A 121 1.50 3.28 -7.53
C VAL A 121 0.23 2.79 -8.20
N LEU A 122 0.22 2.79 -9.53
CA LEU A 122 -0.92 2.39 -10.33
C LEU A 122 -0.73 1.00 -10.92
N ASN A 123 -1.75 0.17 -10.79
CA ASN A 123 -1.89 -1.12 -11.44
C ASN A 123 -0.76 -2.11 -11.08
N ALA A 124 -0.42 -2.18 -9.79
CA ALA A 124 0.60 -3.06 -9.27
C ALA A 124 0.03 -4.27 -8.53
N LYS A 125 0.75 -5.40 -8.58
CA LYS A 125 0.34 -6.65 -7.92
C LYS A 125 0.78 -6.73 -6.47
N ARG A 126 1.97 -6.19 -6.16
CA ARG A 126 2.56 -6.20 -4.81
C ARG A 126 3.58 -5.07 -4.64
N GLY A 127 4.01 -4.83 -3.41
CA GLY A 127 5.01 -3.82 -3.15
C GLY A 127 5.24 -3.50 -1.68
N ASN A 128 6.30 -2.74 -1.41
CA ASN A 128 6.54 -2.13 -0.11
C ASN A 128 6.72 -0.63 -0.31
N ILE A 129 5.99 0.19 0.42
CA ILE A 129 6.08 1.64 0.32
C ILE A 129 6.41 2.15 1.72
N SER A 130 7.52 2.85 1.87
CA SER A 130 7.83 3.61 3.08
C SER A 130 8.17 5.06 2.75
N THR A 131 7.67 5.98 3.57
CA THR A 131 7.94 7.43 3.44
C THR A 131 8.59 8.00 4.71
N GLY A 132 8.63 9.32 4.83
CA GLY A 132 9.43 10.04 5.81
C GLY A 132 8.64 10.42 7.06
N SER A 133 8.96 11.57 7.65
CA SER A 133 8.19 12.16 8.75
C SER A 133 7.39 13.39 8.30
N GLY A 134 7.10 13.51 7.01
CA GLY A 134 6.30 14.59 6.45
C GLY A 134 4.84 14.18 6.34
N ASN A 135 3.95 15.12 6.03
CA ASN A 135 2.56 14.77 5.68
C ASN A 135 2.54 14.15 4.29
N ASP A 136 2.67 12.83 4.24
CA ASP A 136 2.87 12.06 3.03
C ASP A 136 1.53 11.65 2.41
N THR A 137 1.53 11.44 1.09
CA THR A 137 0.38 10.88 0.37
C THR A 137 0.80 9.63 -0.38
N VAL A 138 0.09 8.53 -0.14
CA VAL A 138 0.28 7.26 -0.86
C VAL A 138 -1.04 6.90 -1.55
N THR A 139 -1.03 6.86 -2.88
CA THR A 139 -2.16 6.37 -3.68
C THR A 139 -1.78 5.08 -4.37
N LEU A 140 -2.52 4.01 -4.09
CA LEU A 140 -2.27 2.68 -4.63
C LEU A 140 -3.49 2.19 -5.43
N SER A 141 -3.31 1.75 -6.68
CA SER A 141 -4.31 0.96 -7.38
C SER A 141 -3.87 -0.48 -7.62
N LEU A 142 -4.75 -1.41 -7.28
CA LEU A 142 -4.45 -2.84 -7.25
C LEU A 142 -4.71 -3.50 -8.60
N LEU A 143 -3.74 -4.26 -9.09
CA LEU A 143 -3.91 -5.10 -10.27
C LEU A 143 -3.18 -6.43 -10.13
N SER A 144 -3.92 -7.51 -10.33
CA SER A 144 -3.33 -8.83 -10.37
C SER A 144 -3.80 -9.63 -11.57
N ASN A 145 -2.89 -10.38 -12.17
CA ASN A 145 -3.22 -11.34 -13.21
C ASN A 145 -3.85 -12.63 -12.65
N ASP A 146 -3.52 -13.02 -11.39
CA ASP A 146 -3.99 -14.25 -10.73
C ASP A 146 -3.69 -14.27 -9.21
N LYS A 147 -4.22 -15.29 -8.52
CA LYS A 147 -4.00 -15.52 -7.09
C LYS A 147 -2.78 -16.38 -6.76
N ALA A 148 -2.01 -16.83 -7.78
CA ALA A 148 -1.02 -17.88 -7.59
C ALA A 148 0.27 -17.39 -6.92
N TRP A 149 0.65 -16.13 -7.17
CA TRP A 149 1.81 -15.50 -6.58
C TRP A 149 1.38 -14.55 -5.45
N VAL A 150 2.35 -14.08 -4.66
CA VAL A 150 2.08 -13.05 -3.65
C VAL A 150 1.36 -11.86 -4.27
N ASN A 151 0.27 -11.48 -3.62
CA ASN A 151 -0.55 -10.30 -3.86
C ASN A 151 -0.61 -9.54 -2.53
N ALA A 152 0.39 -8.72 -2.25
CA ALA A 152 0.50 -8.07 -0.96
C ALA A 152 1.16 -6.70 -1.05
N PHE A 153 0.66 -5.75 -0.27
CA PHE A 153 1.30 -4.45 -0.08
C PHE A 153 1.58 -4.21 1.39
N ASN A 154 2.75 -3.63 1.68
CA ASN A 154 3.10 -3.09 2.98
C ASN A 154 3.32 -1.58 2.83
N ILE A 155 2.64 -0.77 3.63
CA ILE A 155 2.71 0.70 3.60
C ILE A 155 3.09 1.20 5.00
N ASP A 156 4.14 2.01 5.08
CA ASP A 156 4.64 2.61 6.32
C ASP A 156 4.93 4.10 6.09
N THR A 157 4.06 5.00 6.56
CA THR A 157 4.19 6.45 6.25
C THR A 157 4.88 7.26 7.34
N GLY A 158 5.22 6.65 8.47
CA GLY A 158 6.11 7.23 9.45
C GLY A 158 5.44 8.20 10.42
N ALA A 159 5.63 9.50 10.23
CA ALA A 159 5.00 10.50 11.09
C ALA A 159 4.56 11.69 10.27
N GLY A 160 3.64 12.49 10.77
CA GLY A 160 2.97 13.51 9.97
C GLY A 160 1.51 13.11 9.77
N ASN A 161 0.70 14.04 9.28
CA ASN A 161 -0.70 13.74 8.97
C ASN A 161 -0.75 13.17 7.55
N ASP A 162 -0.81 11.86 7.44
CA ASP A 162 -0.67 11.14 6.18
C ASP A 162 -2.01 10.85 5.53
N THR A 163 -1.96 10.60 4.22
CA THR A 163 -3.13 10.18 3.44
C THR A 163 -2.80 8.93 2.63
N ILE A 164 -3.50 7.83 2.91
CA ILE A 164 -3.31 6.55 2.24
C ILE A 164 -4.61 6.17 1.55
N ILE A 165 -4.59 5.99 0.23
CA ILE A 165 -5.76 5.64 -0.57
C ILE A 165 -5.46 4.35 -1.34
N VAL A 166 -6.28 3.33 -1.14
CA VAL A 166 -6.22 2.08 -1.91
C VAL A 166 -7.48 1.95 -2.77
N LYS A 167 -7.30 1.93 -4.09
CA LYS A 167 -8.39 1.91 -5.07
C LYS A 167 -8.28 0.73 -6.03
N ALA A 168 -9.37 0.42 -6.72
CA ALA A 168 -9.34 -0.56 -7.78
C ALA A 168 -8.42 -0.12 -8.93
N GLY A 169 -7.66 -1.07 -9.49
CA GLY A 169 -6.88 -0.85 -10.70
C GLY A 169 -7.70 -0.95 -11.98
N SER A 170 -7.01 -0.83 -13.10
CA SER A 170 -7.60 -0.99 -14.43
C SER A 170 -7.46 -2.41 -14.95
N ALA A 171 -8.43 -2.87 -15.74
CA ALA A 171 -8.38 -4.22 -16.31
C ALA A 171 -7.21 -4.38 -17.31
N LEU A 172 -6.53 -5.52 -17.29
CA LEU A 172 -5.38 -5.82 -18.16
C LEU A 172 -5.71 -5.85 -19.66
N ASN A 173 -6.97 -6.11 -20.01
CA ASN A 173 -7.45 -6.11 -21.38
C ASN A 173 -8.15 -4.80 -21.79
N ASP A 174 -8.14 -3.79 -20.93
CA ASP A 174 -8.62 -2.46 -21.28
C ASP A 174 -7.54 -1.70 -22.04
N LEU A 175 -7.69 -1.65 -23.36
CA LEU A 175 -6.78 -0.96 -24.28
C LEU A 175 -6.74 0.57 -24.08
N SER A 176 -7.65 1.13 -23.29
CA SER A 176 -7.63 2.56 -22.91
C SER A 176 -6.89 2.84 -21.60
N SER A 177 -6.58 1.80 -20.81
CA SER A 177 -6.11 1.94 -19.43
C SER A 177 -4.80 1.21 -19.13
N ALA A 178 -4.60 0.01 -19.69
CA ALA A 178 -3.29 -0.65 -19.71
C ALA A 178 -2.34 0.16 -20.60
N GLY A 179 -1.09 0.34 -20.18
CA GLY A 179 -0.02 0.82 -21.06
C GLY A 179 -0.14 0.17 -22.44
N ALA A 180 0.19 0.93 -23.49
CA ALA A 180 -0.12 0.59 -24.89
C ALA A 180 0.31 -0.83 -25.34
N GLY A 181 1.13 -1.55 -24.55
CA GLY A 181 1.64 -2.89 -24.84
C GLY A 181 0.78 -4.10 -24.42
N GLY A 182 -0.35 -3.95 -23.73
CA GLY A 182 -1.21 -5.11 -23.36
C GLY A 182 -0.59 -6.03 -22.29
N VAL A 183 -0.64 -7.36 -22.45
CA VAL A 183 -0.10 -8.35 -21.48
C VAL A 183 1.02 -9.19 -22.09
N ALA A 184 2.12 -9.40 -21.36
CA ALA A 184 3.26 -10.17 -21.85
C ALA A 184 2.88 -11.63 -22.16
N ALA A 185 3.40 -12.16 -23.28
CA ALA A 185 3.10 -13.51 -23.74
C ALA A 185 3.40 -14.57 -22.66
N GLY A 186 2.50 -15.56 -22.53
CA GLY A 186 2.62 -16.62 -21.52
C GLY A 186 2.15 -16.22 -20.13
N THR A 187 1.74 -14.96 -19.91
CA THR A 187 1.10 -14.56 -18.65
C THR A 187 -0.32 -15.12 -18.59
N ASN A 188 -0.60 -15.96 -17.59
CA ASN A 188 -1.95 -16.37 -17.29
C ASN A 188 -2.73 -15.20 -16.68
N VAL A 189 -3.90 -14.88 -17.24
CA VAL A 189 -4.77 -13.80 -16.74
C VAL A 189 -6.16 -14.35 -16.52
N VAL A 190 -6.64 -14.26 -15.28
CA VAL A 190 -7.99 -14.71 -14.90
C VAL A 190 -9.07 -13.73 -15.38
N ASN A 191 -10.33 -14.07 -15.12
CA ASN A 191 -11.49 -13.21 -15.37
C ASN A 191 -11.63 -12.78 -16.85
N GLY A 192 -11.37 -13.69 -17.77
CA GLY A 192 -11.47 -13.43 -19.21
C GLY A 192 -10.44 -12.40 -19.71
N GLY A 193 -9.25 -12.38 -19.13
CA GLY A 193 -8.18 -11.45 -19.50
C GLY A 193 -8.24 -10.10 -18.78
N LYS A 194 -9.24 -9.86 -17.93
CA LYS A 194 -9.33 -8.61 -17.14
C LYS A 194 -8.34 -8.56 -15.98
N GLY A 195 -7.97 -9.72 -15.43
CA GLY A 195 -7.30 -9.78 -14.14
C GLY A 195 -8.26 -9.50 -12.97
N ILE A 196 -7.68 -9.27 -11.81
CA ILE A 196 -8.35 -8.95 -10.54
C ILE A 196 -7.95 -7.52 -10.20
N THR A 197 -8.90 -6.61 -10.27
CA THR A 197 -8.69 -5.16 -10.04
C THR A 197 -9.25 -4.68 -8.71
N ASP A 198 -10.17 -5.44 -8.12
CA ASP A 198 -10.95 -5.05 -6.93
C ASP A 198 -10.22 -5.32 -5.61
N GLY A 199 -9.01 -5.87 -5.65
CA GLY A 199 -8.24 -6.22 -4.45
C GLY A 199 -8.62 -7.56 -3.80
N SER A 200 -9.57 -8.34 -4.35
CA SER A 200 -10.06 -9.59 -3.75
C SER A 200 -9.06 -10.76 -3.69
N ALA A 201 -7.84 -10.53 -4.18
CA ALA A 201 -6.70 -11.42 -4.07
C ALA A 201 -5.59 -10.86 -3.16
N THR A 202 -5.71 -9.60 -2.75
CA THR A 202 -4.61 -8.82 -2.19
C THR A 202 -4.81 -8.62 -0.69
N SER A 203 -3.75 -8.85 0.06
CA SER A 203 -3.66 -8.44 1.46
C SER A 203 -2.88 -7.13 1.58
N VAL A 204 -3.31 -6.21 2.45
CA VAL A 204 -2.60 -4.94 2.67
C VAL A 204 -2.28 -4.77 4.15
N THR A 205 -1.03 -4.43 4.46
CA THR A 205 -0.59 -4.02 5.79
C THR A 205 -0.28 -2.53 5.77
N ILE A 206 -0.85 -1.76 6.70
CA ILE A 206 -0.66 -0.32 6.81
C ILE A 206 -0.23 0.03 8.22
N ASN A 207 0.82 0.84 8.33
CA ASN A 207 1.24 1.55 9.52
C ASN A 207 1.34 3.04 9.16
N ALA A 208 0.40 3.86 9.60
CA ALA A 208 0.43 5.30 9.26
C ALA A 208 1.35 6.08 10.22
N GLY A 209 1.39 5.67 11.49
CA GLY A 209 2.40 6.04 12.47
C GLY A 209 1.95 7.17 13.40
N ASP A 210 2.74 8.22 13.58
CA ASP A 210 2.38 9.32 14.50
C ASP A 210 1.77 10.49 13.70
N GLY A 211 0.52 10.85 13.94
CA GLY A 211 -0.17 11.93 13.24
C GLY A 211 -1.68 11.75 13.23
N ASN A 212 -2.40 12.68 12.60
CA ASN A 212 -3.83 12.49 12.35
C ASN A 212 -3.99 11.99 10.91
N ASP A 213 -4.07 10.68 10.74
CA ASP A 213 -3.98 10.05 9.43
C ASP A 213 -5.34 9.81 8.79
N THR A 214 -5.37 9.77 7.46
CA THR A 214 -6.56 9.39 6.68
C THR A 214 -6.24 8.16 5.85
N ILE A 215 -6.97 7.07 6.10
CA ILE A 215 -6.77 5.78 5.43
C ILE A 215 -8.08 5.37 4.75
N ASP A 216 -8.14 5.46 3.43
CA ASP A 216 -9.31 5.12 2.63
C ASP A 216 -9.10 3.82 1.84
N LEU A 217 -9.78 2.76 2.27
CA LEU A 217 -9.83 1.46 1.60
C LEU A 217 -11.20 1.16 0.97
N SER A 218 -12.12 2.14 0.95
CA SER A 218 -13.49 1.95 0.49
C SER A 218 -13.61 1.60 -1.00
N GLY A 219 -12.57 1.94 -1.78
CA GLY A 219 -12.49 1.68 -3.22
C GLY A 219 -12.18 0.22 -3.58
N VAL A 220 -12.00 -0.67 -2.60
CA VAL A 220 -11.57 -2.07 -2.81
C VAL A 220 -12.29 -3.06 -1.88
N LYS A 221 -12.20 -4.34 -2.25
CA LYS A 221 -12.60 -5.49 -1.43
C LYS A 221 -11.38 -6.35 -1.21
N LEU A 222 -10.55 -5.99 -0.24
CA LEU A 222 -9.30 -6.70 0.04
C LEU A 222 -9.57 -8.14 0.47
N ALA A 223 -8.62 -9.05 0.21
CA ALA A 223 -8.67 -10.37 0.82
C ALA A 223 -8.56 -10.27 2.34
N SER A 224 -7.69 -9.37 2.81
CA SER A 224 -7.60 -8.93 4.20
C SER A 224 -6.85 -7.61 4.30
N SER A 225 -7.09 -6.82 5.35
CA SER A 225 -6.17 -5.76 5.74
C SER A 225 -5.76 -5.85 7.22
N LEU A 226 -4.55 -5.37 7.50
CA LEU A 226 -4.08 -5.09 8.85
C LEU A 226 -3.69 -3.61 8.89
N VAL A 227 -4.46 -2.80 9.61
CA VAL A 227 -4.32 -1.34 9.62
C VAL A 227 -4.03 -0.86 11.03
N THR A 228 -2.88 -0.23 11.20
CA THR A 228 -2.54 0.57 12.38
C THR A 228 -2.54 2.03 11.94
N GLY A 229 -3.44 2.83 12.49
CA GLY A 229 -3.38 4.29 12.34
C GLY A 229 -2.15 4.79 13.10
N GLY A 230 -2.19 4.64 14.42
CA GLY A 230 -1.04 4.83 15.30
C GLY A 230 -1.40 5.90 16.33
N LYS A 231 -0.49 6.81 16.67
CA LYS A 231 -0.81 7.88 17.62
C LYS A 231 -1.46 9.04 16.90
N GLY A 232 -2.56 9.55 17.45
CA GLY A 232 -3.19 10.77 16.99
C GLY A 232 -4.69 10.55 16.87
N ILE A 233 -5.31 11.18 15.88
CA ILE A 233 -6.74 11.03 15.58
C ILE A 233 -6.85 10.57 14.14
N ASP A 234 -7.03 9.27 13.98
CA ASP A 234 -7.03 8.61 12.68
C ASP A 234 -8.44 8.40 12.15
N HIS A 235 -8.59 8.61 10.85
CA HIS A 235 -9.82 8.39 10.11
C HIS A 235 -9.63 7.24 9.14
N ILE A 236 -10.25 6.10 9.44
CA ILE A 236 -10.12 4.87 8.68
C ILE A 236 -11.44 4.51 8.02
N ILE A 237 -11.41 4.21 6.73
CA ILE A 237 -12.54 3.65 6.00
C ILE A 237 -12.17 2.22 5.58
N ALA A 238 -12.89 1.25 6.13
CA ALA A 238 -12.66 -0.17 5.90
C ALA A 238 -12.85 -0.54 4.43
N SER A 239 -12.22 -1.64 4.02
CA SER A 239 -12.49 -2.25 2.73
C SER A 239 -13.74 -3.13 2.83
N GLY A 240 -14.17 -3.72 1.71
CA GLY A 240 -15.22 -4.76 1.75
C GLY A 240 -14.74 -6.14 2.24
N GLY A 241 -13.48 -6.25 2.68
CA GLY A 241 -12.74 -7.47 2.98
C GLY A 241 -12.93 -8.01 4.40
N ALA A 242 -11.97 -8.80 4.88
CA ALA A 242 -11.84 -9.17 6.28
C ALA A 242 -10.70 -8.36 6.89
N ASP A 243 -11.05 -7.30 7.60
CA ASP A 243 -10.13 -6.27 8.03
C ASP A 243 -9.81 -6.37 9.52
N THR A 244 -8.58 -6.02 9.91
CA THR A 244 -8.15 -5.95 11.31
C THR A 244 -7.56 -4.58 11.59
N PHE A 245 -8.19 -3.83 12.47
CA PHE A 245 -7.75 -2.50 12.89
C PHE A 245 -7.06 -2.59 14.24
N VAL A 246 -5.83 -2.10 14.32
CA VAL A 246 -4.96 -2.24 15.49
C VAL A 246 -4.94 -0.93 16.25
N PHE A 247 -5.15 -1.02 17.56
CA PHE A 247 -4.97 0.09 18.49
C PHE A 247 -4.10 -0.40 19.66
N ASN A 248 -3.00 0.30 19.94
CA ASN A 248 -2.21 0.02 21.13
C ASN A 248 -2.69 0.91 22.28
N LEU A 249 -2.75 0.35 23.49
CA LEU A 249 -3.02 1.14 24.68
C LEU A 249 -2.04 2.32 24.79
N GLY A 250 -2.56 3.54 24.89
CA GLY A 250 -1.76 4.76 24.88
C GLY A 250 -1.75 5.56 23.59
N ASP A 251 -2.24 5.01 22.48
CA ASP A 251 -2.25 5.70 21.19
C ASP A 251 -3.49 6.58 20.99
N MET A 252 -4.62 6.18 21.57
CA MET A 252 -5.93 6.80 21.33
C MET A 252 -6.16 8.07 22.17
N ALA A 253 -7.05 8.95 21.71
CA ALA A 253 -7.43 10.14 22.47
C ALA A 253 -8.46 9.83 23.57
N LYS A 254 -8.46 10.66 24.63
CA LYS A 254 -9.43 10.57 25.75
C LYS A 254 -10.72 11.37 25.54
N SER A 255 -11.04 11.70 24.30
CA SER A 255 -12.13 12.60 23.92
C SER A 255 -12.95 11.98 22.79
N LEU A 256 -14.09 12.57 22.43
CA LEU A 256 -14.85 12.11 21.26
C LEU A 256 -14.22 12.55 19.93
N ALA A 257 -13.26 13.47 19.95
CA ALA A 257 -12.32 13.64 18.85
C ALA A 257 -11.20 12.61 19.07
N THR A 258 -11.36 11.44 18.47
CA THR A 258 -10.50 10.26 18.59
C THR A 258 -10.61 9.43 17.32
N ASP A 259 -9.86 8.34 17.25
CA ASP A 259 -9.84 7.44 16.12
C ASP A 259 -11.23 6.96 15.74
N SER A 260 -11.48 6.89 14.43
CA SER A 260 -12.76 6.50 13.88
C SER A 260 -12.59 5.51 12.73
N ILE A 261 -13.44 4.49 12.73
CA ILE A 261 -13.53 3.51 11.64
C ILE A 261 -14.94 3.57 11.07
N SER A 262 -15.06 3.73 9.75
CA SER A 262 -16.31 3.58 9.01
C SER A 262 -16.24 2.39 8.06
N GLY A 263 -17.40 1.85 7.67
CA GLY A 263 -17.47 0.66 6.80
C GLY A 263 -17.20 -0.68 7.51
N PHE A 264 -16.96 -0.66 8.83
CA PHE A 264 -16.67 -1.85 9.62
C PHE A 264 -17.82 -2.87 9.55
N ASN A 265 -17.50 -4.13 9.28
CA ASN A 265 -18.42 -5.24 9.25
C ASN A 265 -18.17 -6.19 10.44
N ALA A 266 -18.98 -6.05 11.48
CA ALA A 266 -18.83 -6.81 12.74
C ALA A 266 -18.92 -8.34 12.61
N SER A 267 -19.31 -8.87 11.44
CA SER A 267 -19.32 -10.32 11.18
C SER A 267 -17.97 -10.86 10.74
N VAL A 268 -17.09 -10.02 10.18
CA VAL A 268 -15.82 -10.44 9.56
C VAL A 268 -14.63 -9.65 10.09
N ASP A 269 -14.81 -8.36 10.37
CA ASP A 269 -13.73 -7.48 10.81
C ASP A 269 -13.41 -7.64 12.28
N LYS A 270 -12.20 -7.20 12.65
CA LYS A 270 -11.67 -7.26 14.00
C LYS A 270 -11.09 -5.92 14.44
N LEU A 271 -11.29 -5.60 15.71
CA LEU A 271 -10.48 -4.64 16.45
C LEU A 271 -9.45 -5.42 17.27
N LYS A 272 -8.18 -5.19 16.99
CA LYS A 272 -7.05 -5.71 17.75
C LYS A 272 -6.61 -4.67 18.77
N LEU A 273 -7.01 -4.86 20.02
CA LEU A 273 -6.77 -3.90 21.12
C LEU A 273 -5.58 -4.36 21.96
N VAL A 274 -4.38 -3.98 21.53
CA VAL A 274 -3.11 -4.51 22.05
C VAL A 274 -2.84 -3.98 23.46
N GLY A 275 -2.43 -4.88 24.36
CA GLY A 275 -2.17 -4.55 25.76
C GLY A 275 -3.42 -4.46 26.63
N THR A 276 -4.57 -4.92 26.13
CA THR A 276 -5.85 -4.90 26.84
C THR A 276 -6.55 -6.26 26.79
N THR A 277 -7.59 -6.41 27.60
CA THR A 277 -8.58 -7.48 27.51
C THR A 277 -9.94 -6.88 27.20
N ILE A 278 -10.89 -7.67 26.68
CA ILE A 278 -12.22 -7.16 26.37
C ILE A 278 -12.93 -6.55 27.59
N SER A 279 -12.64 -7.05 28.80
CA SER A 279 -13.22 -6.52 30.03
C SER A 279 -12.72 -5.14 30.41
N ASP A 280 -11.67 -4.62 29.75
CA ASP A 280 -11.13 -3.28 29.99
C ASP A 280 -11.92 -2.18 29.24
N TRP A 281 -12.87 -2.59 28.40
CA TRP A 281 -13.62 -1.70 27.51
C TRP A 281 -15.10 -1.67 27.87
N THR A 282 -15.66 -0.46 27.91
CA THR A 282 -17.11 -0.23 27.94
C THR A 282 -17.57 0.14 26.53
N LEU A 283 -18.66 -0.49 26.08
CA LEU A 283 -19.31 -0.14 24.82
C LEU A 283 -20.54 0.71 25.11
N SER A 284 -20.64 1.85 24.45
CA SER A 284 -21.82 2.72 24.46
C SER A 284 -22.23 3.04 23.03
N THR A 285 -23.50 3.34 22.81
CA THR A 285 -24.01 3.74 21.49
C THR A 285 -24.34 5.22 21.47
N PHE A 286 -24.02 5.87 20.35
CA PHE A 286 -24.40 7.25 20.08
C PHE A 286 -24.91 7.34 18.64
N GLY A 287 -26.23 7.46 18.47
CA GLY A 287 -26.85 7.28 17.14
C GLY A 287 -26.58 5.86 16.62
N ASP A 288 -26.03 5.77 15.41
CA ASP A 288 -25.67 4.49 14.76
C ASP A 288 -24.25 4.02 15.10
N ASP A 289 -23.50 4.78 15.91
CA ASP A 289 -22.10 4.51 16.21
C ASP A 289 -21.93 3.72 17.51
N THR A 290 -20.87 2.92 17.59
CA THR A 290 -20.34 2.38 18.84
C THR A 290 -19.15 3.21 19.29
N VAL A 291 -19.18 3.65 20.55
CA VAL A 291 -18.05 4.26 21.25
C VAL A 291 -17.49 3.23 22.22
N LEU A 292 -16.24 2.83 22.01
CA LEU A 292 -15.45 2.06 22.96
C LEU A 292 -14.75 3.04 23.91
N ASP A 293 -14.82 2.78 25.22
CA ASP A 293 -14.16 3.57 26.27
C ASP A 293 -13.33 2.65 27.17
N TYR A 294 -12.03 2.89 27.25
CA TYR A 294 -11.12 2.17 28.14
C TYR A 294 -11.31 2.64 29.58
N HIS A 295 -11.80 1.76 30.48
CA HIS A 295 -12.28 2.19 31.81
C HIS A 295 -11.33 1.88 32.97
N VAL A 296 -10.24 1.14 32.72
CA VAL A 296 -9.29 0.75 33.76
C VAL A 296 -8.58 1.98 34.32
N ASP A 297 -8.52 2.07 35.66
CA ASP A 297 -7.83 3.16 36.36
C ASP A 297 -6.33 3.19 36.01
N GLY A 298 -5.83 4.36 35.65
CA GLY A 298 -4.42 4.55 35.31
C GLY A 298 -4.21 5.68 34.31
N ALA A 299 -3.01 5.70 33.71
CA ALA A 299 -2.62 6.74 32.77
C ALA A 299 -3.47 6.78 31.50
N HIS A 300 -4.11 5.67 31.12
CA HIS A 300 -4.84 5.50 29.86
C HIS A 300 -6.36 5.51 30.02
N LYS A 301 -6.88 5.70 31.24
CA LYS A 301 -8.31 5.76 31.50
C LYS A 301 -8.99 6.81 30.62
N GLY A 302 -10.07 6.41 29.96
CA GLY A 302 -10.93 7.23 29.12
C GLY A 302 -10.49 7.33 27.66
N GLU A 303 -9.48 6.57 27.22
CA GLU A 303 -9.13 6.40 25.80
C GLU A 303 -10.31 5.82 25.03
N LYS A 304 -10.54 6.33 23.80
CA LYS A 304 -11.75 6.02 23.04
C LYS A 304 -11.47 5.65 21.59
N ILE A 305 -12.33 4.80 21.05
CA ILE A 305 -12.41 4.51 19.60
C ILE A 305 -13.88 4.64 19.18
N ILE A 306 -14.12 5.19 17.99
CA ILE A 306 -15.45 5.26 17.40
C ILE A 306 -15.54 4.28 16.23
N VAL A 307 -16.48 3.34 16.30
CA VAL A 307 -16.88 2.52 15.15
C VAL A 307 -18.18 3.08 14.62
N SER A 308 -18.11 3.73 13.46
CA SER A 308 -19.19 4.50 12.88
C SER A 308 -20.18 3.60 12.12
N GLY A 309 -21.48 3.84 12.31
CA GLY A 309 -22.55 3.13 11.61
C GLY A 309 -22.73 1.66 11.98
N VAL A 310 -22.16 1.22 13.12
CA VAL A 310 -22.25 -0.15 13.62
C VAL A 310 -22.54 -0.16 15.12
N HIS A 311 -23.50 -0.96 15.55
CA HIS A 311 -23.69 -1.31 16.96
C HIS A 311 -23.01 -2.65 17.26
N LEU A 312 -21.82 -2.61 17.85
CA LEU A 312 -21.07 -3.81 18.22
C LEU A 312 -21.77 -4.53 19.38
N THR A 313 -21.89 -5.85 19.25
CA THR A 313 -22.46 -6.72 20.28
C THR A 313 -21.61 -7.98 20.44
N GLY A 314 -21.69 -8.62 21.61
CA GLY A 314 -20.86 -9.77 21.94
C GLY A 314 -19.36 -9.44 21.91
N SER A 315 -18.54 -10.43 21.59
CA SER A 315 -17.07 -10.32 21.56
C SER A 315 -16.45 -10.71 20.22
N GLY A 316 -17.27 -11.06 19.22
CA GLY A 316 -16.78 -11.56 17.93
C GLY A 316 -15.93 -10.54 17.16
N TRP A 317 -16.11 -9.25 17.42
CA TRP A 317 -15.33 -8.16 16.83
C TRP A 317 -13.97 -7.94 17.51
N PHE A 318 -13.73 -8.49 18.70
CA PHE A 318 -12.54 -8.21 19.51
C PHE A 318 -11.43 -9.25 19.30
N THR A 319 -10.17 -8.79 19.32
CA THR A 319 -8.97 -9.62 19.50
C THR A 319 -7.89 -8.81 20.24
N ALA A 320 -6.90 -9.47 20.84
CA ALA A 320 -5.77 -8.85 21.56
C ALA A 320 -4.47 -9.60 21.24
#